data_AF-W4VQ11-F1
#
_entry.id   AF-W4VQ11-F1
#
_cell.length_a   1.000
_cell.length_b   1.000
_cell.length_c   1.000
_cell.angle_alpha   90.00
_cell.angle_beta   90.00
_cell.angle_gamma   90.00
#
_symmetry.space_group_name_H-M   'P 1'
#
loop_
_entity.id
_entity.type
_entity.pdbx_description
1 polymer ?
#
loop_
_entity_poly.entity_id
_entity_poly.type
_entity_poly.pdbx_seq_one_letter_code
_entity_poly.pdbx_strand_id
1 'polypeptide(L)' 'MEINAIPYTPFELEEASHHYKLPISDKVSVRVNGWQTGVGGDDAWGGQHAHTEYRLGTHQNYSYRFTIEGL' A
#
# COMPACT_ATOMS: atom_id res chain seq x y z
N MET A 1 -4.37 -6.30 -9.31
CA MET A 1 -3.93 -6.94 -8.07
C MET A 1 -2.55 -6.40 -7.75
N GLU A 2 -2.42 -5.75 -6.61
CA GLU A 2 -1.14 -5.37 -6.00
C GLU A 2 -0.97 -6.24 -4.74
N ILE A 3 0.25 -6.73 -4.53
CA ILE A 3 0.59 -7.56 -3.38
C ILE A 3 1.90 -7.06 -2.80
N ASN A 4 1.95 -6.98 -1.47
CA ASN A 4 3.19 -6.89 -0.73
C ASN A 4 3.25 -7.96 0.36
N ALA A 5 4.46 -8.46 0.61
CA ALA A 5 4.78 -9.44 1.64
C ALA A 5 6.11 -9.03 2.27
N ILE A 6 6.05 -8.30 3.37
CA ILE A 6 7.21 -7.70 4.05
C ILE A 6 7.12 -7.94 5.55
N PRO A 7 8.23 -7.86 6.31
CA PRO A 7 8.22 -8.14 7.75
C PRO A 7 7.48 -7.10 8.60
N TYR A 8 6.97 -6.02 8.01
CA TYR A 8 6.39 -4.88 8.71
C TYR A 8 4.96 -4.57 8.24
N THR A 9 4.07 -4.29 9.18
CA THR A 9 2.73 -3.75 8.94
C THR A 9 2.80 -2.29 8.47
N PRO A 10 1.73 -1.76 7.81
CA PRO A 10 1.65 -0.33 7.50
C PRO A 10 1.91 0.58 8.70
N PHE A 11 1.36 0.22 9.87
CA PHE A 11 1.48 1.03 11.08
C PHE A 11 2.92 1.05 11.61
N GLU A 12 3.61 -0.10 11.62
CA GLU A 12 5.04 -0.17 12.00
C GLU A 12 5.92 0.66 11.05
N LEU A 13 5.61 0.67 9.74
CA LEU A 13 6.32 1.50 8.77
C LEU A 13 6.06 2.99 8.98
N GLU A 14 4.84 3.38 9.34
CA GLU A 14 4.45 4.77 9.57
C GLU A 14 5.06 5.35 10.86
N GLU A 15 5.14 4.54 11.92
CA GLU A 15 5.76 4.94 13.19
C GLU A 15 7.29 5.10 13.08
N ALA A 16 7.94 4.32 12.22
CA ALA A 16 9.39 4.30 12.11
C ALA A 16 9.93 5.43 11.22
N SER A 17 10.36 6.54 11.86
CA SER A 17 11.04 7.65 11.16
C SER A 17 12.30 7.26 10.36
N HIS A 18 12.94 6.12 10.67
CA HIS A 18 14.14 5.61 10.02
C HIS A 18 14.11 4.09 9.96
N HIS A 19 14.61 3.51 8.88
CA HIS A 19 14.63 2.07 8.64
C HIS A 19 15.22 1.21 9.79
N TYR A 20 16.29 1.66 10.46
CA TYR A 20 16.92 0.90 11.55
C TYR A 20 16.12 0.92 12.86
N LYS A 21 15.06 1.73 12.96
CA LYS A 21 14.15 1.79 14.11
C LYS A 21 12.99 0.79 14.01
N LEU A 22 12.89 0.08 12.89
CA LEU A 22 11.86 -0.95 12.70
C LEU A 22 12.05 -2.09 13.71
N PRO A 23 10.96 -2.69 14.20
CA PRO A 23 11.04 -3.77 15.17
C PRO A 23 11.69 -5.00 14.55
N ILE A 24 12.35 -5.82 15.38
CA ILE A 24 12.70 -7.18 14.97
C ILE A 24 11.40 -7.93 14.69
N SER A 25 11.34 -8.64 13.58
CA SER A 25 10.12 -9.31 13.11
C SER A 25 10.37 -10.81 12.90
N ASP A 26 9.42 -11.61 13.35
CA ASP A 26 9.30 -13.05 13.16
C ASP A 26 8.09 -13.43 12.28
N LYS A 27 7.45 -12.42 11.67
CA LYS A 27 6.23 -12.54 10.86
C LYS A 27 6.45 -12.03 9.44
N VAL A 28 5.54 -12.40 8.54
CA VAL A 28 5.38 -11.77 7.23
C VAL A 28 4.00 -11.10 7.17
N SER A 29 3.98 -9.78 7.05
CA SER A 29 2.77 -9.02 6.79
C SER A 29 2.45 -9.04 5.30
N VAL A 30 1.33 -9.68 4.95
CA VAL A 30 0.82 -9.76 3.57
C VAL A 30 -0.32 -8.77 3.39
N ARG A 31 -0.27 -7.93 2.34
CA ARG A 31 -1.42 -7.14 1.87
C ARG A 31 -1.75 -7.52 0.44
N VAL A 32 -3.04 -7.72 0.19
CA VAL A 32 -3.60 -8.03 -1.12
C VAL A 32 -4.62 -6.96 -1.45
N ASN A 33 -4.28 -6.09 -2.40
CA ASN A 33 -5.11 -4.99 -2.81
C ASN A 33 -5.66 -5.26 -4.23
N GLY A 34 -6.96 -5.06 -4.43
CA GLY A 34 -7.54 -5.07 -5.77
C GLY A 34 -6.95 -3.95 -6.63
N TRP A 35 -6.81 -2.77 -6.03
CA TRP A 35 -6.24 -1.56 -6.61
C TRP A 35 -5.54 -0.71 -5.56
N GLN A 36 -4.66 0.17 -6.01
CA GLN A 36 -3.99 1.19 -5.19
C GLN A 36 -3.88 2.47 -6.01
N THR A 37 -4.13 3.63 -5.39
CA THR A 37 -3.91 4.93 -6.03
C THR A 37 -2.42 5.15 -6.30
N GLY A 38 -2.10 5.78 -7.43
CA GLY A 38 -0.72 6.16 -7.76
C GLY A 38 -0.12 7.10 -6.71
N VAL A 39 1.21 7.06 -6.57
CA VAL A 39 1.94 7.84 -5.57
C VAL A 39 2.01 9.33 -5.93
N GLY A 40 2.15 9.66 -7.21
CA GLY A 40 2.42 11.02 -7.68
C GLY A 40 3.91 11.35 -7.61
N GLY A 41 4.26 12.62 -7.41
CA GLY A 41 5.64 13.07 -7.27
C GLY A 41 6.09 14.18 -8.24
N ASP A 42 5.17 14.81 -8.97
CA ASP A 42 5.47 16.00 -9.78
C ASP A 42 6.05 17.14 -8.93
N ASP A 43 5.52 17.29 -7.71
CA ASP A 43 6.16 18.00 -6.60
C ASP A 43 5.93 17.25 -5.27
N ALA A 44 6.75 17.57 -4.26
CA ALA A 44 6.72 16.92 -2.95
C ALA A 44 6.27 17.86 -1.81
N TRP A 45 5.79 19.06 -2.14
CA TRP A 45 5.45 20.11 -1.16
C TRP A 45 3.94 20.37 -1.06
N GLY A 46 3.15 19.58 -1.77
CA GLY A 46 1.70 19.52 -1.63
C GLY A 46 0.93 20.22 -2.75
N GLY A 47 -0.37 19.92 -2.83
CA GLY A 47 -1.29 20.51 -3.81
C GLY A 47 -1.48 19.67 -5.08
N GLN A 48 -0.66 18.65 -5.31
CA GLN A 48 -0.82 17.73 -6.43
C GLN A 48 -0.95 16.29 -5.94
N HIS A 49 -2.02 15.61 -6.35
CA HIS A 49 -2.14 14.16 -6.25
C HIS A 49 -1.61 13.52 -7.54
N ALA A 50 -1.37 12.20 -7.57
CA ALA A 50 -1.04 11.46 -8.80
C ALA A 50 -1.97 11.81 -9.96
N HIS A 51 -1.56 11.74 -11.24
CA HIS A 51 -2.43 12.15 -12.34
C HIS A 51 -3.77 11.38 -12.34
N THR A 52 -4.83 11.98 -12.88
CA THR A 52 -6.23 11.51 -12.71
C THR A 52 -6.43 10.06 -13.14
N GLU A 53 -5.75 9.62 -14.19
CA GLU A 53 -5.74 8.25 -14.71
C GLU A 53 -5.15 7.20 -13.75
N TYR A 54 -4.40 7.63 -12.73
CA TYR A 54 -3.83 6.79 -11.68
C TYR A 54 -4.57 6.90 -10.34
N ARG A 55 -5.71 7.61 -10.29
CA ARG A 55 -6.54 7.75 -9.08
C ARG A 55 -7.71 6.78 -9.11
N LEU A 56 -8.11 6.30 -7.93
CA LEU A 56 -9.39 5.61 -7.77
C LEU A 56 -10.54 6.62 -7.78
N GLY A 57 -11.49 6.44 -8.70
CA GLY A 57 -12.66 7.28 -8.86
C GLY A 57 -13.67 7.11 -7.72
N THR A 58 -14.35 8.20 -7.36
CA THR A 58 -15.30 8.23 -6.23
C THR A 58 -16.72 7.77 -6.58
N HIS A 59 -17.03 7.61 -7.87
CA HIS A 59 -18.37 7.28 -8.37
C HIS A 59 -18.42 5.94 -9.10
N GLN A 60 -17.65 4.97 -8.60
CA GLN A 60 -17.61 3.62 -9.17
C GLN A 60 -17.57 2.57 -8.06
N ASN A 61 -18.21 1.43 -8.33
CA ASN A 61 -18.15 0.29 -7.44
C ASN A 61 -16.90 -0.53 -7.75
N TYR A 62 -16.09 -0.77 -6.73
CA TYR A 62 -14.93 -1.66 -6.81
C TYR A 62 -15.28 -3.01 -6.17
N SER A 63 -15.15 -4.08 -6.94
CA SER A 63 -15.34 -5.44 -6.43
C SER A 63 -14.16 -6.29 -6.84
N TYR A 64 -13.42 -6.80 -5.86
CA TYR A 64 -12.26 -7.64 -6.07
C TYR A 64 -12.38 -8.90 -5.21
N ARG A 65 -12.03 -10.04 -5.80
CA ARG A 65 -12.02 -11.33 -5.13
C ARG A 65 -10.66 -11.98 -5.37
N PHE A 66 -10.12 -12.58 -4.32
CA PHE A 66 -8.94 -13.43 -4.40
C PHE A 66 -9.19 -14.70 -3.59
N THR A 67 -8.38 -15.72 -3.84
CA THR A 67 -8.36 -16.98 -3.09
C THR A 67 -6.93 -17.19 -2.60
N ILE A 68 -6.78 -17.65 -1.36
CA ILE A 68 -5.51 -18.15 -0.83
C ILE A 68 -5.72 -19.61 -0.49
N GLU A 69 -4.81 -20.45 -0.97
CA GLU A 69 -4.79 -21.89 -0.69
C GLU A 69 -3.40 -22.23 -0.14
N GLY A 70 -3.39 -22.86 1.04
CA GLY A 70 -2.18 -23.39 1.65
C GLY A 70 -1.88 -24.80 1.15
N LEU A 71 -0.71 -25.33 1.52
CA LEU A 71 -0.35 -26.73 1.34
C LEU A 71 -1.12 -27.64 2.30
#